data_AF-A0A1W1CUP5-F1
#
_entry.id   AF-A0A1W1CUP5-F1
#
_cell.length_a   1.000
_cell.length_b   1.000
_cell.length_c   1.000
_cell.angle_alpha   90.00
_cell.angle_beta   90.00
_cell.angle_gamma   90.00
#
_symmetry.space_group_name_H-M   'P 1'
#
loop_
_entity.id
_entity.type
_entity.pdbx_description
1 polymer ?
#
loop_
_entity_poly.entity_id
_entity_poly.type
_entity_poly.pdbx_seq_one_letter_code
_entity_poly.pdbx_strand_id
1 'polypeptide(L)'
;MEELLITRPEIAPDMFLPIFAISTFVLIFGVAYAGIITLSKMGYFSKKWMSVGYLFWALQTYCLYMLSVWIQSEPFTTKVLMITMMAYLFIPHLYFRLIDDSSKRYEPSDNIATNKN
;
A
#
# COMPACT_ATOMS: atom_id res chain seq x y z
N MET A 1 28.62 28.76 -20.20
CA MET A 1 27.88 27.86 -19.29
C MET A 1 27.11 26.94 -20.23
N GLU A 2 27.56 25.70 -20.40
CA GLU A 2 26.80 24.71 -21.19
C GLU A 2 25.51 24.41 -20.43
N GLU A 3 24.37 24.73 -21.00
CA GLU A 3 23.10 24.22 -20.51
C GLU A 3 23.15 22.69 -20.63
N LEU A 4 23.17 22.00 -19.50
CA LEU A 4 22.96 20.56 -19.43
C LEU A 4 21.53 20.27 -19.92
N LEU A 5 21.38 20.13 -21.23
CA LEU A 5 20.18 19.58 -21.85
C LEU A 5 20.11 18.11 -21.46
N ILE A 6 19.46 17.83 -20.33
CA ILE A 6 19.09 16.47 -19.94
C ILE A 6 18.01 16.03 -20.92
N THR A 7 18.42 15.41 -22.02
CA THR A 7 17.51 14.79 -22.98
C THR A 7 16.84 13.61 -22.29
N ARG A 8 15.62 13.82 -21.80
CA ARG A 8 14.81 12.74 -21.25
C ARG A 8 14.38 11.84 -22.41
N PRO A 9 14.44 10.50 -22.28
CA PRO A 9 13.90 9.62 -23.30
C PRO A 9 12.44 9.98 -23.57
N GLU A 10 12.11 10.24 -24.83
CA GLU A 10 10.76 10.58 -25.24
C GLU A 10 9.87 9.35 -25.10
N ILE A 11 8.73 9.52 -24.41
CA ILE A 11 7.70 8.49 -24.33
C ILE A 11 6.98 8.48 -25.68
N ALA A 12 6.90 7.32 -26.31
CA ALA A 12 6.19 7.18 -27.57
C ALA A 12 4.72 7.61 -27.40
N PRO A 13 4.14 8.42 -28.31
CA PRO A 13 2.80 8.99 -28.12
C PRO A 13 1.68 7.95 -27.94
N ASP A 14 1.84 6.78 -28.54
CA ASP A 14 0.94 5.62 -28.43
C ASP A 14 0.98 4.94 -27.06
N MET A 15 2.08 5.12 -26.31
CA MET A 15 2.27 4.56 -24.96
C MET A 15 1.64 5.40 -23.86
N PHE A 16 1.18 6.63 -24.15
CA PHE A 16 0.57 7.51 -23.15
C PHE A 16 -0.66 6.88 -22.49
N LEU A 17 -1.62 6.40 -23.28
CA LEU A 17 -2.88 5.85 -22.78
C LEU A 17 -2.67 4.55 -21.97
N PRO A 18 -1.85 3.58 -22.42
CA PRO A 18 -1.47 2.42 -21.62
C PRO A 18 -0.82 2.77 -20.27
N ILE A 19 0.13 3.71 -20.26
CA ILE A 19 0.81 4.14 -19.03
C ILE A 19 -0.20 4.74 -18.04
N PHE A 20 -1.09 5.60 -18.52
CA PHE A 20 -2.15 6.21 -17.71
C PHE A 20 -3.11 5.16 -17.14
N ALA A 21 -3.51 4.17 -17.95
CA ALA A 21 -4.37 3.09 -17.51
C ALA A 21 -3.69 2.24 -16.42
N ILE A 22 -2.44 1.83 -16.63
CA ILE A 22 -1.67 1.08 -15.63
C ILE A 22 -1.47 1.90 -14.35
N SER A 23 -1.14 3.19 -14.44
CA SER A 23 -1.00 4.02 -13.24
C SER A 23 -2.31 4.13 -12.46
N THR A 24 -3.44 4.18 -13.16
CA THR A 24 -4.77 4.20 -12.52
C THR A 24 -5.05 2.88 -11.82
N PHE A 25 -4.70 1.74 -12.44
CA PHE A 25 -4.85 0.42 -11.80
C PHE A 25 -3.99 0.28 -10.54
N VAL A 26 -2.77 0.82 -10.52
CA VAL A 26 -1.94 0.86 -9.31
C VAL A 26 -2.70 1.53 -8.16
N LEU A 27 -3.34 2.66 -8.42
CA LEU A 27 -4.10 3.39 -7.40
C LEU A 27 -5.34 2.62 -6.94
N ILE A 28 -6.13 2.10 -7.89
CA ILE A 28 -7.35 1.35 -7.59
C ILE A 28 -7.03 0.11 -6.74
N PHE A 29 -6.02 -0.67 -7.13
CA PHE A 29 -5.63 -1.86 -6.39
C PHE A 29 -4.99 -1.53 -5.03
N GLY A 30 -4.29 -0.41 -4.92
CA GLY A 30 -3.78 0.07 -3.64
C GLY A 30 -4.87 0.44 -2.65
N VAL A 31 -5.88 1.20 -3.10
CA VAL A 31 -7.04 1.53 -2.26
C VAL A 31 -7.83 0.28 -1.92
N ALA A 32 -8.03 -0.63 -2.87
CA ALA A 32 -8.71 -1.91 -2.64
C ALA A 32 -7.97 -2.76 -1.59
N TYR A 33 -6.65 -2.90 -1.71
CA TYR A 33 -5.83 -3.61 -0.71
C TYR A 33 -5.98 -2.99 0.68
N ALA A 34 -5.74 -1.68 0.81
CA ALA A 34 -5.81 -1.00 2.09
C ALA A 34 -7.21 -1.10 2.72
N GLY A 35 -8.25 -0.90 1.90
CA GLY A 35 -9.64 -1.01 2.33
C GLY A 35 -10.01 -2.42 2.80
N ILE A 36 -9.68 -3.46 2.04
CA ILE A 36 -10.01 -4.85 2.38
C ILE A 36 -9.31 -5.27 3.68
N ILE A 37 -8.01 -4.98 3.82
CA ILE A 37 -7.27 -5.33 5.03
C ILE A 37 -7.81 -4.59 6.24
N THR A 38 -8.13 -3.29 6.08
CA THR A 38 -8.68 -2.46 7.15
C THR A 38 -10.05 -2.96 7.59
N LEU A 39 -10.97 -3.15 6.66
CA LEU A 39 -12.32 -3.62 6.95
C LEU A 39 -12.33 -5.05 7.51
N SER A 40 -11.43 -5.92 7.05
CA SER A 40 -11.30 -7.27 7.61
C SER A 40 -10.78 -7.25 9.06
N LYS A 41 -9.84 -6.36 9.40
CA LYS A 41 -9.35 -6.24 10.79
C LYS A 41 -10.33 -5.53 11.73
N MET A 42 -11.16 -4.62 11.22
CA MET A 42 -12.24 -4.00 11.99
C MET A 42 -13.46 -4.93 12.23
N GLY A 43 -13.41 -6.17 11.75
CA GLY A 43 -14.46 -7.17 11.96
C GLY A 43 -15.65 -7.07 10.99
N TYR A 44 -15.65 -6.12 10.05
CA TYR A 44 -16.69 -6.01 9.02
C TYR A 44 -16.60 -7.14 7.98
N PHE A 45 -15.40 -7.69 7.73
CA PHE A 45 -15.21 -8.83 6.83
C PHE A 45 -14.52 -10.02 7.52
N SER A 46 -14.97 -11.23 7.18
CA SER A 46 -14.35 -12.48 7.63
C SER A 46 -12.86 -12.52 7.29
N LYS A 47 -12.06 -13.14 8.17
CA LYS A 47 -10.60 -13.32 8.01
C LYS A 47 -10.18 -13.94 6.66
N LYS A 48 -11.09 -14.65 5.97
CA LYS A 48 -10.88 -15.18 4.62
C LYS A 48 -10.69 -14.09 3.55
N TRP A 49 -11.30 -12.91 3.73
CA TRP A 49 -11.15 -11.76 2.83
C TRP A 49 -9.75 -11.15 2.87
N MET A 50 -8.97 -11.43 3.92
CA MET A 50 -7.58 -10.98 4.02
C MET A 50 -6.71 -11.56 2.89
N SER A 51 -6.97 -12.80 2.46
CA SER A 51 -6.30 -13.42 1.31
C SER A 51 -6.58 -12.69 0.00
N VAL A 52 -7.80 -12.18 -0.17
CA VAL A 52 -8.18 -11.36 -1.33
C VAL A 52 -7.44 -10.04 -1.32
N GLY A 53 -7.27 -9.43 -0.13
CA GLY A 53 -6.42 -8.24 0.03
C GLY A 53 -5.00 -8.49 -0.50
N TYR A 54 -4.34 -9.57 -0.10
CA TYR A 54 -2.99 -9.88 -0.58
C TYR A 54 -2.92 -10.11 -2.10
N LEU A 55 -3.99 -10.61 -2.71
CA LEU A 55 -4.09 -10.69 -4.18
C LEU A 55 -4.08 -9.29 -4.81
N PHE A 56 -4.86 -8.35 -4.28
CA PHE A 56 -4.83 -6.96 -4.73
C PHE A 56 -3.48 -6.29 -4.54
N TRP A 57 -2.76 -6.60 -3.46
CA TRP A 57 -1.38 -6.14 -3.28
C TRP A 57 -0.43 -6.69 -4.36
N ALA A 58 -0.52 -7.98 -4.67
CA ALA A 58 0.30 -8.60 -5.70
C ALA A 58 -0.01 -7.97 -7.08
N LEU A 59 -1.28 -7.73 -7.37
CA LEU A 59 -1.73 -7.11 -8.61
C LEU A 59 -1.29 -5.65 -8.71
N GLN A 60 -1.41 -4.87 -7.63
CA GLN A 60 -0.86 -3.51 -7.53
C GLN A 60 0.64 -3.50 -7.80
N THR A 61 1.39 -4.41 -7.16
CA THR A 61 2.85 -4.52 -7.29
C THR A 61 3.24 -4.86 -8.73
N TYR A 62 2.49 -5.76 -9.37
CA TYR A 62 2.67 -6.10 -10.78
C TYR A 62 2.42 -4.90 -11.70
N CYS A 63 1.32 -4.17 -11.50
CA CYS A 63 1.04 -2.96 -12.27
C CYS A 63 2.12 -1.89 -12.05
N LEU A 64 2.63 -1.74 -10.83
CA LEU A 64 3.69 -0.77 -10.52
C LEU A 64 5.01 -1.16 -11.19
N TYR A 65 5.34 -2.45 -11.23
CA TYR A 65 6.50 -2.94 -11.97
C TYR A 65 6.39 -2.63 -13.46
N MET A 66 5.24 -2.93 -14.07
CA MET A 66 4.98 -2.63 -15.50
C MET A 66 5.07 -1.13 -15.78
N LEU A 67 4.53 -0.29 -14.90
CA LEU A 67 4.65 1.17 -14.97
C LEU A 67 6.12 1.60 -14.96
N SER A 68 6.92 1.04 -14.05
CA SER A 68 8.35 1.37 -13.91
C SER A 68 9.13 1.05 -15.17
N VAL A 69 8.86 -0.10 -15.78
CA VAL A 69 9.48 -0.54 -17.05
C VAL A 69 9.06 0.38 -18.20
N TRP A 70 7.77 0.70 -18.32
CA TRP A 70 7.25 1.51 -19.44
C TRP A 70 7.67 2.98 -19.38
N ILE A 71 7.83 3.54 -18.18
CA ILE A 71 8.37 4.90 -17.99
C ILE A 71 9.90 4.93 -18.19
N GLN A 72 10.53 3.77 -18.46
CA GLN A 72 11.98 3.60 -18.56
C GLN A 72 12.69 4.13 -17.31
N SER A 73 12.13 3.81 -16.14
CA SER A 73 12.67 4.27 -14.87
C SER A 73 14.06 3.69 -14.66
N GLU A 74 14.92 4.51 -14.05
CA GLU A 74 16.27 4.11 -13.70
C GLU A 74 16.24 2.87 -12.78
N PRO A 75 17.16 1.90 -12.95
CA PRO A 75 17.11 0.61 -12.26
C PRO A 75 17.16 0.72 -10.73
N PHE A 76 17.87 1.71 -10.18
CA PHE A 76 17.81 1.99 -8.74
C PHE A 76 16.41 2.47 -8.32
N THR A 77 15.76 3.36 -9.07
CA THR A 77 14.37 3.77 -8.82
C THR A 77 13.41 2.57 -8.80
N THR A 78 13.52 1.68 -9.79
CA THR A 78 12.70 0.45 -9.85
C THR A 78 12.89 -0.40 -8.60
N LYS A 79 14.13 -0.59 -8.14
CA LYS A 79 14.43 -1.36 -6.92
C LYS A 79 13.81 -0.73 -5.68
N VAL A 80 13.94 0.59 -5.53
CA VAL A 80 13.34 1.33 -4.40
C VAL A 80 11.83 1.14 -4.39
N LEU A 81 11.15 1.27 -5.54
CA LEU A 81 9.70 1.04 -5.64
C LEU A 81 9.30 -0.37 -5.20
N MET A 82 10.05 -1.41 -5.60
CA MET A 82 9.78 -2.78 -5.17
C MET A 82 9.98 -2.99 -3.67
N ILE A 83 11.03 -2.38 -3.10
CA ILE A 83 11.27 -2.40 -1.64
C ILE A 83 10.13 -1.69 -0.91
N THR A 84 9.66 -0.55 -1.42
CA THR A 84 8.52 0.17 -0.85
C THR A 84 7.25 -0.68 -0.88
N MET A 85 6.98 -1.45 -1.93
CA MET A 85 5.82 -2.37 -1.96
C MET A 85 5.91 -3.47 -0.89
N MET A 86 7.11 -3.93 -0.57
CA MET A 86 7.33 -4.85 0.56
C MET A 86 7.04 -4.17 1.90
N ALA A 87 7.56 -2.94 2.12
CA ALA A 87 7.26 -2.16 3.31
C ALA A 87 5.75 -1.90 3.48
N TYR A 88 5.07 -1.66 2.35
CA TYR A 88 3.63 -1.39 2.29
C TYR A 88 2.78 -2.54 2.85
N LEU A 89 3.22 -3.80 2.75
CA LEU A 89 2.55 -4.94 3.38
C LEU A 89 2.44 -4.81 4.91
N PHE A 90 3.44 -4.18 5.53
CA PHE A 90 3.53 -4.08 6.98
C PHE A 90 2.73 -2.91 7.55
N ILE A 91 2.43 -1.88 6.74
CA ILE A 91 1.78 -0.65 7.22
C ILE A 91 0.42 -0.94 7.88
N PRO A 92 -0.51 -1.69 7.27
CA PRO A 92 -1.78 -1.98 7.93
C PRO A 92 -1.58 -2.80 9.21
N HIS A 93 -0.69 -3.80 9.18
CA HIS A 93 -0.44 -4.64 10.35
C HIS A 93 0.13 -3.85 11.52
N LEU A 94 1.05 -2.92 11.25
CA LEU A 94 1.64 -2.05 12.26
C LEU A 94 0.61 -1.06 12.81
N TYR A 95 -0.18 -0.43 11.94
CA TYR A 95 -1.23 0.51 12.35
C TYR A 95 -2.21 -0.14 13.34
N PHE A 96 -2.69 -1.34 13.02
CA PHE A 96 -3.61 -2.07 13.90
C PHE A 96 -2.95 -2.61 15.18
N ARG A 97 -1.63 -2.80 15.20
CA ARG A 97 -0.92 -3.13 16.44
C ARG A 97 -0.83 -1.90 17.35
N LEU A 98 -0.45 -0.76 16.79
CA LEU A 98 -0.33 0.49 17.54
C LEU A 98 -1.68 0.92 18.13
N ILE A 99 -2.78 0.78 17.38
CA ILE A 99 -4.10 1.13 17.89
C ILE A 99 -4.54 0.21 19.03
N ASP A 100 -4.30 -1.10 18.92
CA ASP A 100 -4.64 -2.09 19.96
C ASP A 100 -3.83 -1.89 21.25
N ASP A 101 -2.53 -1.63 21.11
CA ASP A 101 -1.65 -1.31 22.25
C ASP A 101 -2.06 0.01 22.91
N SER A 102 -2.50 0.99 22.12
CA SER A 102 -3.01 2.26 22.66
C SER A 102 -4.32 2.08 23.42
N SER A 103 -5.28 1.30 22.89
CA SER A 103 -6.57 1.08 23.56
C SER A 103 -6.43 0.35 24.88
N LYS A 104 -5.55 -0.65 24.96
CA LYS A 104 -5.25 -1.39 26.21
C LYS A 104 -4.70 -0.50 27.32
N ARG A 105 -4.00 0.57 26.96
CA ARG A 105 -3.43 1.52 27.94
C ARG A 105 -4.47 2.45 28.54
N TYR A 106 -5.64 2.58 27.91
CA TYR A 106 -6.73 3.44 28.36
C TYR A 106 -7.95 2.68 28.87
N GLU A 107 -7.93 1.34 28.95
CA GLU A 107 -8.93 0.59 29.72
C GLU A 107 -8.76 0.99 31.21
N PRO A 108 -9.71 1.75 31.81
CA PRO A 108 -9.64 2.06 33.22
C PRO A 108 -9.78 0.76 33.99
N SER A 109 -9.00 0.60 35.04
CA SER A 109 -9.15 -0.46 36.04
C SER A 109 -10.48 -0.30 36.80
N ASP A 110 -11.62 -0.48 36.12
CA ASP A 110 -12.97 -0.31 36.70
C ASP A 110 -13.45 -1.55 37.48
N ASN A 111 -12.55 -2.49 37.80
CA ASN A 111 -12.87 -3.72 38.53
C ASN A 111 -12.22 -3.84 39.92
N ILE A 112 -11.62 -2.77 40.46
CA ILE A 112 -11.03 -2.80 41.82
C ILE A 112 -11.94 -2.13 42.87
N ALA A 113 -12.96 -1.36 42.47
CA ALA A 113 -13.83 -0.62 43.41
C ALA A 113 -15.12 -1.36 43.83
N THR A 114 -15.47 -2.48 43.20
CA THR A 114 -16.74 -3.22 43.43
C THR A 114 -16.57 -4.53 44.22
N ASN A 115 -15.50 -4.66 45.01
CA ASN A 115 -15.38 -5.70 46.04
C ASN A 115 -15.16 -5.08 47.44
N LYS A 116 -15.99 -4.08 47.75
CA LYS A 116 -16.14 -3.54 49.09
C LYS A 116 -17.60 -3.20 49.30
N ASN A 117 -18.42 -4.22 49.55
CA ASN A 117 -19.62 -4.18 50.38
C ASN A 117 -20.20 -5.58 50.53
#